data_AF-A0A9J5X5Z1-F1
#
_entry.id   AF-A0A9J5X5Z1-F1
#
_cell.length_a   1.000
_cell.length_b   1.000
_cell.length_c   1.000
_cell.angle_alpha   90.00
_cell.angle_beta   90.00
_cell.angle_gamma   90.00
#
_symmetry.space_group_name_H-M   'P 1'
#
loop_
_entity.id
_entity.type
_entity.pdbx_description
1 polymer ?
#
loop_
_entity_poly.entity_id
_entity_poly.type
_entity_poly.pdbx_seq_one_letter_code
_entity_poly.pdbx_strand_id
1 'polypeptide(L)'
;MDFLSKIVEKCSELLINKVVKEIGYLIYYKRSIKSLDEESDKLEKIRSGVQQGAEAAQRNLQVIAPSVEAWLTIVDTTTVDVATTLRRRAEVERGWCPNLMSCYSLSKRSKEIVLDVIVLRTEGNNYVDFSHPAPPAPTVENEVVHGEEFDSRKQKEEEVMEALRDDGVTMIGICGLGGVDLKKLQGEIARGVRMTLEGDDLLSRGDRLRTRLMFQDSRILIILDDVWKALHDLKKLGIPSGSNHNHQCKVTFTMRFRSVCEAMGAQKIMEVGMFSEEEAWFLFRQKVGDFVDESSLHGIAKEVAKECKGLPLAIITVAGALKKFKTKPSWDCALKQLRSAETRIIPEVPTELYTPLRLSYDYLKNMQEIRCLLLETLKDCFLLTRGSRRKCVRMHDVVRDFALYIASEGKYIFMVSHDVDSERFPSRKSYEQYTHMSIVANKFEELPRPVFCPKLKLLMLKLIRHPFKLQDDFFDGMSEHNSVSLTGFWYSIPPLPASIQRLSNLRTLSD
;
A
#
# COMPACT_ATOMS: atom_id res chain seq x y z
N MET A 1 18.39 1.47 30.65
CA MET A 1 18.69 2.83 30.14
C MET A 1 19.57 2.76 28.89
N ASP A 2 20.51 1.81 28.78
CA ASP A 2 21.44 1.65 27.64
C ASP A 2 20.85 1.27 26.28
N PHE A 3 19.68 0.61 26.23
CA PHE A 3 19.09 0.21 24.95
C PHE A 3 18.55 1.40 24.15
N LEU A 4 18.01 2.41 24.84
CA LEU A 4 17.37 3.56 24.21
C LEU A 4 18.36 4.67 23.86
N SER A 5 19.42 4.89 24.65
CA SER A 5 20.46 5.86 24.27
C SER A 5 21.21 5.39 23.01
N LYS A 6 21.48 4.09 22.89
CA LYS A 6 22.01 3.48 21.66
C LYS A 6 21.04 3.59 20.49
N ILE A 7 19.72 3.50 20.71
CA ILE A 7 18.70 3.75 19.67
C ILE A 7 18.75 5.20 19.21
N VAL A 8 18.82 6.15 20.14
CA VAL A 8 18.91 7.58 19.83
C VAL A 8 20.19 7.90 19.05
N GLU A 9 21.34 7.35 19.44
CA GLU A 9 22.63 7.55 18.76
C GLU A 9 22.65 6.96 17.33
N LYS A 10 22.01 5.81 17.12
CA LYS A 10 21.87 5.21 15.78
C LYS A 10 20.75 5.85 14.94
N CYS A 11 19.68 6.35 15.58
CA CYS A 11 18.69 7.20 14.93
C CYS A 11 19.33 8.52 14.49
N SER A 12 20.24 9.10 15.28
CA SER A 12 21.03 10.24 14.82
C SER A 12 21.93 9.86 13.64
N GLU A 13 22.58 8.69 13.61
CA GLU A 13 23.32 8.25 12.42
C GLU A 13 22.42 7.97 11.19
N LEU A 14 21.22 7.41 11.36
CA LEU A 14 20.26 7.19 10.26
C LEU A 14 19.68 8.50 9.75
N LEU A 15 19.42 9.46 10.65
CA LEU A 15 19.06 10.82 10.31
C LEU A 15 20.23 11.52 9.61
N ILE A 16 21.47 11.33 10.08
CA ILE A 16 22.69 11.83 9.42
C ILE A 16 22.82 11.19 8.03
N ASN A 17 22.61 9.89 7.86
CA ASN A 17 22.68 9.23 6.55
C ASN A 17 21.55 9.68 5.62
N LYS A 18 20.34 9.90 6.15
CA LYS A 18 19.23 10.51 5.41
C LYS A 18 19.61 11.92 4.99
N VAL A 19 20.13 12.74 5.91
CA VAL A 19 20.61 14.10 5.66
C VAL A 19 21.77 14.11 4.66
N VAL A 20 22.73 13.20 4.76
CA VAL A 20 23.86 13.04 3.82
C VAL A 20 23.37 12.58 2.45
N LYS A 21 22.35 11.72 2.38
CA LYS A 21 21.70 11.33 1.12
C LYS A 21 20.93 12.51 0.51
N GLU A 22 20.21 13.28 1.33
CA GLU A 22 19.46 14.46 0.90
C GLU A 22 20.41 15.59 0.43
N ILE A 23 21.48 15.85 1.18
CA ILE A 23 22.59 16.74 0.80
C ILE A 23 23.32 16.18 -0.44
N GLY A 24 23.43 14.87 -0.57
CA GLY A 24 24.03 14.21 -1.72
C GLY A 24 23.29 14.51 -3.03
N TYR A 25 21.98 14.76 -3.00
CA TYR A 25 21.25 15.23 -4.18
C TYR A 25 21.67 16.66 -4.58
N LEU A 26 21.99 17.53 -3.60
CA LEU A 26 22.52 18.87 -3.85
C LEU A 26 23.95 18.82 -4.39
N ILE A 27 24.85 18.10 -3.71
CA ILE A 27 26.29 18.04 -4.03
C ILE A 27 26.54 17.34 -5.37
N TYR A 28 25.84 16.23 -5.63
CA TYR A 28 26.05 15.42 -6.84
C TYR A 28 25.01 15.68 -7.94
N TYR A 29 24.38 16.87 -7.93
CA TYR A 29 23.38 17.28 -8.92
C TYR A 29 23.86 17.07 -10.36
N LYS A 30 24.99 17.69 -10.74
CA LYS A 30 25.53 17.60 -12.11
C LYS A 30 25.80 16.16 -12.55
N ARG A 31 26.29 15.31 -11.64
CA ARG A 31 26.55 13.88 -11.90
C ARG A 31 25.25 13.11 -12.12
N SER A 32 24.21 13.42 -11.36
CA SER A 32 22.90 12.75 -11.47
C SER A 32 22.19 13.10 -12.78
N ILE A 33 22.28 14.36 -13.22
CA ILE A 33 21.80 14.80 -14.54
C ILE A 33 22.57 14.10 -15.67
N LYS A 34 23.91 14.11 -15.59
CA LYS A 34 24.76 13.47 -16.61
C LYS A 34 24.45 11.97 -16.75
N SER A 35 24.26 11.28 -15.62
CA SER A 35 23.89 9.86 -15.63
C SER A 35 22.52 9.60 -16.25
N LEU A 36 21.56 10.53 -16.10
CA LEU A 36 20.23 10.40 -16.73
C LEU A 36 20.34 10.52 -18.25
N ASP A 37 21.10 11.51 -18.72
CA ASP A 37 21.36 11.75 -20.14
C ASP A 37 22.03 10.53 -20.79
N GLU A 38 23.14 10.07 -20.21
CA GLU A 38 23.92 8.92 -20.70
C GLU A 38 23.12 7.61 -20.73
N GLU A 39 22.26 7.36 -19.74
CA GLU A 39 21.44 6.14 -19.72
C GLU A 39 20.24 6.24 -20.67
N SER A 40 19.64 7.42 -20.81
CA SER A 40 18.55 7.65 -21.76
C SER A 40 18.99 7.42 -23.20
N ASP A 41 20.17 7.91 -23.59
CA ASP A 41 20.74 7.70 -24.92
C ASP A 41 20.91 6.21 -25.24
N LYS A 42 21.25 5.39 -24.25
CA LYS A 42 21.37 3.94 -24.43
C LYS A 42 20.01 3.28 -24.60
N LEU A 43 18.99 3.72 -23.89
CA LEU A 43 17.63 3.19 -24.02
C LEU A 43 17.03 3.54 -25.39
N GLU A 44 17.26 4.75 -25.88
CA GLU A 44 16.73 5.18 -27.20
C GLU A 44 17.31 4.34 -28.34
N LYS A 45 18.57 3.92 -28.25
CA LYS A 45 19.19 2.99 -29.21
C LYS A 45 18.48 1.63 -29.22
N ILE A 46 18.16 1.09 -28.05
CA ILE A 46 17.44 -0.19 -27.92
C ILE A 46 16.02 -0.04 -28.48
N ARG A 47 15.31 1.03 -28.08
CA ARG A 47 13.96 1.36 -28.56
C ARG A 47 13.89 1.42 -30.07
N SER A 48 14.84 2.14 -30.70
CA SER A 48 14.91 2.23 -32.16
C SER A 48 15.09 0.86 -32.81
N GLY A 49 15.89 -0.04 -32.23
CA GLY A 49 16.06 -1.40 -32.74
C GLY A 49 14.77 -2.22 -32.64
N VAL A 50 14.13 -2.21 -31.47
CA VAL A 50 12.86 -2.92 -31.22
C VAL A 50 11.74 -2.41 -32.14
N GLN A 51 11.62 -1.09 -32.31
CA GLN A 51 10.62 -0.46 -33.15
C GLN A 51 10.79 -0.85 -34.63
N GLN A 52 12.02 -0.82 -35.16
CA GLN A 52 12.30 -1.25 -36.53
C GLN A 52 11.97 -2.74 -36.73
N GLY A 53 12.22 -3.58 -35.73
CA GLY A 53 11.85 -4.99 -35.73
C GLY A 53 10.33 -5.19 -35.78
N ALA A 54 9.59 -4.45 -34.96
CA ALA A 54 8.12 -4.48 -34.94
C ALA A 54 7.52 -4.07 -36.30
N GLU A 55 8.04 -3.01 -36.91
CA GLU A 55 7.60 -2.56 -38.25
C GLU A 55 7.95 -3.57 -39.34
N ALA A 56 9.09 -4.26 -39.25
CA ALA A 56 9.46 -5.31 -40.19
C ALA A 56 8.52 -6.53 -40.07
N ALA A 57 8.19 -6.94 -38.85
CA ALA A 57 7.22 -8.01 -38.60
C ALA A 57 5.84 -7.64 -39.17
N GLN A 58 5.38 -6.41 -38.96
CA GLN A 58 4.11 -5.92 -39.49
C GLN A 58 4.09 -5.89 -41.03
N ARG A 59 5.18 -5.47 -41.69
CA ARG A 59 5.32 -5.53 -43.15
C ARG A 59 5.24 -6.97 -43.68
N ASN A 60 5.69 -7.93 -42.88
CA ASN A 60 5.64 -9.36 -43.19
C ASN A 60 4.32 -10.03 -42.74
N LEU A 61 3.29 -9.24 -42.38
CA LEU A 61 1.99 -9.72 -41.89
C LEU A 61 2.07 -10.59 -40.63
N GLN A 62 3.10 -10.41 -39.81
CA GLN A 62 3.26 -11.07 -38.53
C GLN A 62 2.64 -10.23 -37.40
N VAL A 63 2.16 -10.90 -36.36
CA VAL A 63 1.55 -10.26 -35.18
C VAL A 63 2.66 -9.91 -34.18
N ILE A 64 2.67 -8.66 -33.73
CA ILE A 64 3.61 -8.18 -32.71
C ILE A 64 3.15 -8.71 -31.34
N ALA A 65 4.09 -9.23 -30.54
CA ALA A 65 3.77 -9.70 -29.20
C ALA A 65 3.28 -8.52 -28.32
N PRO A 66 2.18 -8.68 -27.55
CA PRO A 66 1.66 -7.61 -26.69
C PRO A 66 2.67 -7.07 -25.67
N SER A 67 3.65 -7.90 -25.27
CA SER A 67 4.76 -7.49 -24.40
C SER A 67 5.68 -6.46 -25.04
N VAL A 68 5.91 -6.56 -26.36
CA VAL A 68 6.74 -5.61 -27.12
C VAL A 68 6.02 -4.26 -27.27
N GLU A 69 4.72 -4.28 -27.56
CA GLU A 69 3.90 -3.06 -27.64
C GLU A 69 3.80 -2.34 -26.28
N ALA A 70 3.60 -3.10 -25.21
CA ALA A 70 3.58 -2.56 -23.85
C ALA A 70 4.94 -1.95 -23.47
N TRP A 71 6.05 -2.62 -23.82
CA TRP A 71 7.39 -2.12 -23.57
C TRP A 71 7.66 -0.82 -24.32
N LEU A 72 7.35 -0.73 -25.62
CA LEU A 72 7.49 0.49 -26.42
C LEU A 72 6.68 1.65 -25.83
N THR A 73 5.45 1.39 -25.37
CA THR A 73 4.59 2.38 -24.71
C THR A 73 5.23 2.90 -23.41
N ILE A 74 5.80 2.02 -22.60
CA ILE A 74 6.45 2.41 -21.34
C ILE A 74 7.72 3.22 -21.63
N VAL A 75 8.50 2.85 -22.65
CA VAL A 75 9.66 3.63 -23.08
C VAL A 75 9.24 5.03 -23.53
N ASP A 76 8.19 5.17 -24.33
CA ASP A 76 7.69 6.47 -24.80
C ASP A 76 7.31 7.39 -23.64
N THR A 77 6.59 6.86 -22.65
CA THR A 77 6.24 7.64 -21.45
C THR A 77 7.48 8.04 -20.64
N THR A 78 8.46 7.15 -20.54
CA THR A 78 9.73 7.40 -19.83
C THR A 78 10.56 8.46 -20.56
N THR A 79 10.62 8.43 -21.89
CA THR A 79 11.32 9.42 -22.72
C THR A 79 10.72 10.82 -22.54
N VAL A 80 9.39 10.94 -22.43
CA VAL A 80 8.72 12.22 -22.09
C VAL A 80 9.15 12.72 -20.70
N ASP A 81 9.25 11.82 -19.72
CA ASP A 81 9.71 12.16 -18.36
C ASP A 81 11.18 12.60 -18.32
N VAL A 82 12.05 11.95 -19.11
CA VAL A 82 13.45 12.36 -19.30
C VAL A 82 13.51 13.75 -19.91
N ALA A 83 12.83 13.98 -21.04
CA ALA A 83 12.84 15.25 -21.74
C ALA A 83 12.31 16.40 -20.86
N THR A 84 11.27 16.14 -20.07
CA THR A 84 10.71 17.11 -19.11
C THR A 84 11.74 17.46 -18.02
N THR A 85 12.47 16.46 -17.53
CA THR A 85 13.48 16.64 -16.48
C THR A 85 14.72 17.39 -17.00
N LEU A 86 15.18 17.07 -18.21
CA LEU A 86 16.30 17.76 -18.86
C LEU A 86 15.93 19.19 -19.31
N ARG A 87 14.68 19.46 -19.69
CA ARG A 87 14.22 20.83 -20.00
C ARG A 87 14.28 21.74 -18.77
N ARG A 88 13.85 21.24 -17.61
CA ARG A 88 13.92 21.98 -16.34
C ARG A 88 15.36 22.30 -15.92
N ARG A 89 16.34 21.47 -16.30
CA ARG A 89 17.77 21.77 -16.11
C ARG A 89 18.16 23.07 -16.84
N ALA A 90 17.76 23.22 -18.11
CA ALA A 90 18.06 24.42 -18.90
C ALA A 90 17.41 25.69 -18.33
N GLU A 91 16.30 25.58 -17.60
CA GLU A 91 15.67 26.68 -16.87
C GLU A 91 16.45 27.04 -15.59
N VAL A 92 16.96 26.03 -14.87
CA VAL A 92 17.76 26.21 -13.65
C VAL A 92 19.16 26.77 -13.93
N GLU A 93 19.78 26.39 -15.06
CA GLU A 93 21.11 26.86 -15.48
C GLU A 93 21.10 28.28 -16.11
N ARG A 94 19.92 28.85 -16.42
CA ARG A 94 19.78 30.21 -16.98
C ARG A 94 19.77 31.33 -15.93
N GLY A 95 19.73 31.03 -14.63
CA GLY A 95 19.77 32.02 -13.55
C GLY A 95 21.19 32.27 -13.01
N TRP A 96 21.51 33.52 -12.65
CA TRP A 96 22.82 33.90 -12.08
C TRP A 96 23.10 33.29 -10.68
N CYS A 97 22.17 32.52 -10.10
CA CYS A 97 22.38 31.67 -8.93
C CYS A 97 21.39 30.50 -8.99
N PRO A 98 21.81 29.25 -9.29
CA PRO A 98 20.88 28.11 -9.33
C PRO A 98 20.25 27.89 -7.95
N ASN A 99 18.92 27.96 -7.86
CA ASN A 99 18.19 27.67 -6.62
C ASN A 99 18.51 26.24 -6.14
N LEU A 100 19.08 26.10 -4.94
CA LEU A 100 19.46 24.83 -4.33
C LEU A 100 18.28 23.84 -4.29
N MET A 101 17.07 24.31 -4.01
CA MET A 101 15.87 23.47 -3.98
C MET A 101 15.54 22.88 -5.36
N SER A 102 15.77 23.64 -6.44
CA SER A 102 15.58 23.16 -7.81
C SER A 102 16.65 22.13 -8.20
N CYS A 103 17.92 22.36 -7.83
CA CYS A 103 19.01 21.41 -8.03
C CYS A 103 18.76 20.09 -7.28
N TYR A 104 18.30 20.17 -6.03
CA TYR A 104 17.91 19.01 -5.23
C TYR A 104 16.78 18.21 -5.90
N SER A 105 15.67 18.89 -6.25
CA SER A 105 14.49 18.26 -6.84
C SER A 105 14.83 17.56 -8.16
N LEU A 106 15.62 18.23 -9.01
CA LEU A 106 16.08 17.68 -10.29
C LEU A 106 17.02 16.49 -10.09
N SER A 107 18.02 16.59 -9.21
CA SER A 107 18.95 15.49 -8.91
C SER A 107 18.21 14.24 -8.40
N LYS A 108 17.24 14.44 -7.51
CA LYS A 108 16.41 13.37 -6.95
C LYS A 108 15.56 12.70 -8.02
N ARG A 109 14.86 13.49 -8.84
CA ARG A 109 14.05 13.00 -9.96
C ARG A 109 14.90 12.28 -11.01
N SER A 110 16.09 12.79 -11.33
CA SER A 110 17.00 12.14 -12.27
C SER A 110 17.47 10.78 -11.81
N LYS A 111 17.84 10.62 -10.53
CA LYS A 111 18.19 9.28 -10.01
C LYS A 111 17.01 8.31 -10.01
N GLU A 112 15.78 8.81 -9.86
CA GLU A 112 14.57 7.97 -9.95
C GLU A 112 14.34 7.46 -11.37
N ILE A 113 14.42 8.36 -12.36
CA ILE A 113 14.23 8.00 -13.77
C ILE A 113 15.37 7.10 -14.28
N VAL A 114 16.62 7.32 -13.86
CA VAL A 114 17.75 6.43 -14.22
C VAL A 114 17.48 4.97 -13.85
N LEU A 115 16.87 4.71 -12.69
CA LEU A 115 16.55 3.35 -12.27
C LEU A 115 15.52 2.71 -13.20
N ASP A 116 14.55 3.48 -13.70
CA ASP A 116 13.54 3.00 -14.65
C ASP A 116 14.13 2.76 -16.03
N VAL A 117 14.99 3.66 -16.48
CA VAL A 117 15.76 3.51 -17.72
C VAL A 117 16.62 2.24 -17.69
N ILE A 118 17.31 1.94 -16.58
CA ILE A 118 18.12 0.72 -16.46
C ILE A 118 17.27 -0.54 -16.60
N VAL A 119 16.11 -0.60 -15.93
CA VAL A 119 15.20 -1.76 -16.03
C VAL A 119 14.72 -1.94 -17.47
N LEU A 120 14.26 -0.86 -18.11
CA LEU A 120 13.78 -0.91 -19.49
C LEU A 120 14.85 -1.32 -20.48
N ARG A 121 16.11 -0.95 -20.24
CA ARG A 121 17.24 -1.41 -21.05
C ARG A 121 17.45 -2.91 -20.93
N THR A 122 17.38 -3.46 -19.71
CA THR A 122 17.51 -4.90 -19.50
C THR A 122 16.39 -5.68 -20.19
N GLU A 123 15.15 -5.21 -20.08
CA GLU A 123 14.00 -5.81 -20.77
C GLU A 123 14.12 -5.70 -22.30
N GLY A 124 14.48 -4.50 -22.79
CA GLY A 124 14.58 -4.21 -24.21
C GLY A 124 15.66 -5.02 -24.92
N ASN A 125 16.77 -5.31 -24.26
CA ASN A 125 17.84 -6.14 -24.83
C ASN A 125 17.37 -7.57 -25.17
N ASN A 126 16.34 -8.10 -24.47
CA ASN A 126 15.75 -9.40 -24.80
C ASN A 126 14.93 -9.34 -26.09
N TYR A 127 14.60 -8.14 -26.56
CA TYR A 127 13.87 -7.89 -27.80
C TYR A 127 14.76 -7.31 -28.90
N VAL A 128 16.09 -7.51 -28.86
CA VAL A 128 17.02 -7.02 -29.91
C VAL A 128 17.53 -8.16 -30.81
N ASP A 129 17.39 -9.43 -30.40
CA ASP A 129 17.83 -10.60 -31.19
C ASP A 129 16.66 -11.59 -31.43
N PHE A 130 16.13 -11.66 -32.66
CA PHE A 130 14.94 -12.49 -32.97
C PHE A 130 14.78 -12.91 -34.44
N SER A 131 15.85 -13.12 -35.19
CA SER A 131 15.73 -13.87 -36.46
C SER A 131 15.80 -15.38 -36.22
N HIS A 132 14.64 -16.05 -36.29
CA HIS A 132 14.53 -17.49 -36.48
C HIS A 132 13.63 -17.83 -37.68
N PRO A 133 13.96 -18.84 -38.50
CA PRO A 133 13.06 -19.34 -39.55
C PRO A 133 11.76 -19.88 -38.94
N ALA A 134 10.65 -19.74 -39.67
CA ALA A 134 9.34 -20.23 -39.24
C ALA A 134 9.41 -21.75 -38.95
N PRO A 135 8.98 -22.22 -37.76
CA PRO A 135 8.94 -23.65 -37.47
C PRO A 135 7.95 -24.34 -38.43
N PRO A 136 8.28 -25.52 -38.98
CA PRO A 136 7.24 -26.36 -39.54
C PRO A 136 6.27 -26.73 -38.41
N ALA A 137 4.97 -26.65 -38.67
CA ALA A 137 3.97 -27.13 -37.72
C ALA A 137 4.26 -28.60 -37.41
N PRO A 138 4.58 -28.96 -36.15
CA PRO A 138 3.59 -29.73 -35.40
C PRO A 138 3.72 -29.71 -33.86
N THR A 139 2.68 -30.30 -33.25
CA THR A 139 2.60 -31.02 -31.96
C THR A 139 2.82 -30.25 -30.66
N VAL A 140 1.70 -30.12 -29.95
CA VAL A 140 1.55 -29.65 -28.57
C VAL A 140 2.37 -30.51 -27.63
N GLU A 141 3.43 -29.93 -27.08
CA GLU A 141 3.90 -30.21 -25.72
C GLU A 141 4.06 -28.87 -25.01
N ASN A 142 3.05 -28.49 -24.24
CA ASN A 142 3.06 -27.29 -23.43
C ASN A 142 3.90 -27.54 -22.16
N GLU A 143 5.09 -26.95 -22.06
CA GLU A 143 5.66 -26.63 -20.75
C GLU A 143 5.00 -25.36 -20.23
N VAL A 144 3.90 -25.55 -19.52
CA VAL A 144 3.25 -24.54 -18.70
C VAL A 144 4.10 -24.38 -17.44
N VAL A 145 4.70 -23.20 -17.23
CA VAL A 145 5.06 -22.79 -15.87
C VAL A 145 3.74 -22.56 -15.13
N HIS A 146 3.23 -23.62 -14.52
CA HIS A 146 2.09 -23.52 -13.61
C HIS A 146 2.56 -22.74 -12.38
N GLY A 147 2.09 -21.51 -12.23
CA GLY A 147 1.82 -21.03 -10.88
C GLY A 147 0.76 -21.97 -10.33
N GLU A 148 1.16 -22.93 -9.50
CA GLU A 148 0.21 -23.85 -8.88
C GLU A 148 -0.81 -23.04 -8.07
N GLU A 149 -2.06 -23.17 -8.49
CA GLU A 149 -3.21 -22.34 -8.16
C GLU A 149 -4.02 -23.02 -7.04
N PHE A 150 -4.67 -22.26 -6.17
CA PHE A 150 -5.49 -22.85 -5.10
C PHE A 150 -6.81 -23.34 -5.67
N ASP A 151 -7.02 -24.66 -5.71
CA ASP A 151 -8.21 -25.28 -6.30
C ASP A 151 -9.53 -24.71 -5.73
N SER A 152 -9.60 -24.45 -4.42
CA SER A 152 -10.79 -23.85 -3.81
C SER A 152 -11.06 -22.43 -4.29
N ARG A 153 -10.01 -21.66 -4.59
CA ARG A 153 -10.12 -20.27 -5.08
C ARG A 153 -10.46 -20.24 -6.55
N LYS A 154 -9.92 -21.17 -7.34
CA LYS A 154 -10.26 -21.36 -8.75
C LYS A 154 -11.74 -21.73 -8.92
N GLN A 155 -12.23 -22.64 -8.10
CA GLN A 155 -13.66 -22.99 -8.08
C GLN A 155 -14.53 -21.77 -7.75
N LYS A 156 -14.15 -20.96 -6.75
CA LYS A 156 -14.89 -19.74 -6.39
C LYS A 156 -14.82 -18.67 -7.48
N GLU A 157 -13.69 -18.53 -8.15
CA GLU A 157 -13.53 -17.65 -9.31
C GLU A 157 -14.46 -18.08 -10.44
N GLU A 158 -14.52 -19.37 -10.75
CA GLU A 158 -15.41 -19.90 -11.79
C GLU A 158 -16.88 -19.67 -11.44
N GLU A 159 -17.28 -19.91 -10.19
CA GLU A 159 -18.63 -19.59 -9.71
C GLU A 159 -18.93 -18.08 -9.88
N VAL A 160 -17.98 -17.19 -9.53
CA VAL A 160 -18.14 -15.73 -9.69
C VAL A 160 -18.34 -15.37 -11.15
N MET A 161 -17.52 -15.95 -12.03
CA MET A 161 -17.57 -15.71 -13.46
C MET A 161 -18.87 -16.24 -14.08
N GLU A 162 -19.41 -17.36 -13.59
CA GLU A 162 -20.72 -17.88 -13.97
C GLU A 162 -21.84 -16.92 -13.54
N ALA A 163 -21.84 -16.47 -12.28
CA ALA A 163 -22.83 -15.52 -11.78
C ALA A 163 -22.78 -14.17 -12.52
N LEU A 164 -21.58 -13.74 -12.94
CA LEU A 164 -21.40 -12.54 -13.77
C LEU A 164 -21.91 -12.73 -15.21
N ARG A 165 -22.00 -13.95 -15.73
CA ARG A 165 -22.53 -14.24 -17.06
C ARG A 165 -24.05 -14.41 -17.09
N ASP A 166 -24.68 -14.72 -15.96
CA ASP A 166 -26.14 -14.86 -15.85
C ASP A 166 -26.86 -13.50 -15.92
N ASP A 167 -27.64 -13.26 -16.97
CA ASP A 167 -28.38 -12.01 -17.19
C ASP A 167 -29.52 -11.76 -16.17
N GLY A 168 -29.98 -12.80 -15.46
CA GLY A 168 -30.91 -12.69 -14.33
C GLY A 168 -30.26 -12.19 -13.04
N VAL A 169 -28.92 -12.20 -12.98
CA VAL A 169 -28.14 -11.77 -11.81
C VAL A 169 -27.57 -10.36 -12.04
N THR A 170 -28.01 -9.45 -11.18
CA THR A 170 -27.62 -8.04 -11.17
C THR A 170 -26.82 -7.67 -9.93
N MET A 171 -26.90 -8.48 -8.87
CA MET A 171 -26.17 -8.22 -7.63
C MET A 171 -25.59 -9.49 -7.00
N ILE A 172 -24.27 -9.47 -6.81
CA ILE A 172 -23.47 -10.58 -6.28
C ILE A 172 -22.78 -10.12 -5.00
N GLY A 173 -23.03 -10.82 -3.89
CA GLY A 173 -22.34 -10.62 -2.63
C GLY A 173 -21.27 -11.68 -2.42
N ILE A 174 -20.04 -11.26 -2.14
CA ILE A 174 -18.92 -12.13 -1.80
C ILE A 174 -18.59 -11.90 -0.32
N CYS A 175 -18.69 -12.92 0.53
CA CYS A 175 -18.43 -12.77 1.95
C CYS A 175 -16.92 -12.89 2.26
N GLY A 176 -16.30 -11.83 2.83
CA GLY A 176 -14.88 -11.69 3.20
C GLY A 176 -14.59 -10.38 3.99
N LEU A 177 -13.41 -10.23 4.61
CA LEU A 177 -13.14 -9.16 5.59
C LEU A 177 -12.90 -7.74 5.03
N GLY A 178 -13.83 -6.79 5.25
CA GLY A 178 -13.56 -5.34 5.43
C GLY A 178 -14.68 -4.36 4.95
N GLY A 179 -14.38 -3.03 4.88
CA GLY A 179 -15.26 -1.83 5.01
C GLY A 179 -15.17 -0.59 4.09
N VAL A 180 -16.32 0.09 3.92
CA VAL A 180 -16.61 1.09 2.87
C VAL A 180 -17.30 2.32 3.43
N ASP A 181 -16.90 3.48 2.88
CA ASP A 181 -17.54 4.79 3.01
C ASP A 181 -18.37 5.13 1.75
N LEU A 182 -19.61 5.53 1.96
CA LEU A 182 -20.63 5.79 0.95
C LEU A 182 -20.43 7.05 0.08
N LYS A 183 -19.93 8.16 0.64
CA LYS A 183 -19.81 9.42 -0.13
C LYS A 183 -18.62 9.37 -1.07
N LYS A 184 -17.54 8.76 -0.59
CA LYS A 184 -16.36 8.43 -1.40
C LYS A 184 -16.74 7.48 -2.54
N LEU A 185 -17.60 6.51 -2.27
CA LEU A 185 -18.03 5.52 -3.25
C LEU A 185 -18.73 6.12 -4.48
N GLN A 186 -19.70 7.05 -4.31
CA GLN A 186 -20.32 7.74 -5.46
C GLN A 186 -19.29 8.45 -6.35
N GLY A 187 -18.31 9.11 -5.73
CA GLY A 187 -17.25 9.81 -6.46
C GLY A 187 -16.29 8.88 -7.20
N GLU A 188 -16.05 7.68 -6.68
CA GLU A 188 -15.24 6.65 -7.33
C GLU A 188 -15.97 6.01 -8.51
N ILE A 189 -17.27 5.69 -8.36
CA ILE A 189 -18.09 5.17 -9.46
C ILE A 189 -18.18 6.20 -10.59
N ALA A 190 -18.47 7.47 -10.29
CA ALA A 190 -18.52 8.54 -11.27
C ALA A 190 -17.23 8.67 -12.07
N ARG A 191 -16.07 8.58 -11.40
CA ARG A 191 -14.76 8.63 -12.04
C ARG A 191 -14.52 7.43 -12.96
N GLY A 192 -14.93 6.24 -12.54
CA GLY A 192 -14.87 5.02 -13.34
C GLY A 192 -15.66 5.14 -14.65
N VAL A 193 -16.80 5.83 -14.63
CA VAL A 193 -17.63 6.09 -15.81
C VAL A 193 -17.30 7.40 -16.54
N ARG A 194 -16.12 7.98 -16.24
CA ARG A 194 -15.57 9.22 -16.83
C ARG A 194 -16.49 10.43 -16.66
N MET A 195 -17.08 10.57 -15.48
CA MET A 195 -17.98 11.65 -15.09
C MET A 195 -17.47 12.38 -13.85
N THR A 196 -17.71 13.69 -13.78
CA THR A 196 -17.50 14.51 -12.59
C THR A 196 -18.85 14.84 -11.95
N LEU A 197 -19.00 14.58 -10.65
CA LEU A 197 -20.17 14.96 -9.88
C LEU A 197 -19.89 16.27 -9.14
N GLU A 198 -20.69 17.29 -9.42
CA GLU A 198 -20.62 18.61 -8.79
C GLU A 198 -21.75 18.78 -7.77
N GLY A 199 -21.51 19.58 -6.73
CA GLY A 199 -22.43 19.78 -5.61
C GLY A 199 -22.29 18.74 -4.49
N ASP A 200 -22.88 19.03 -3.34
CA ASP A 200 -22.80 18.20 -2.13
C ASP A 200 -24.04 17.32 -1.88
N ASP A 201 -25.13 17.56 -2.60
CA ASP A 201 -26.38 16.82 -2.43
C ASP A 201 -26.30 15.40 -3.00
N LEU A 202 -26.45 14.40 -2.13
CA LEU A 202 -26.31 12.97 -2.48
C LEU A 202 -27.36 12.50 -3.49
N LEU A 203 -28.59 13.01 -3.40
CA LEU A 203 -29.71 12.63 -4.28
C LEU A 203 -29.48 13.13 -5.71
N SER A 204 -29.20 14.42 -5.86
CA SER A 204 -28.93 15.05 -7.17
C SER A 204 -27.70 14.44 -7.84
N ARG A 205 -26.67 14.10 -7.06
CA ARG A 205 -25.49 13.37 -7.53
C ARG A 205 -25.85 11.94 -7.97
N GLY A 206 -26.70 11.26 -7.21
CA GLY A 206 -27.21 9.94 -7.52
C GLY A 206 -28.00 9.92 -8.83
N ASP A 207 -28.93 10.85 -9.02
CA ASP A 207 -29.74 10.94 -10.25
C ASP A 207 -28.87 11.13 -11.50
N ARG A 208 -27.90 12.04 -11.42
CA ARG A 208 -26.92 12.28 -12.50
C ARG A 208 -26.10 11.03 -12.82
N LEU A 209 -25.62 10.33 -11.79
CA LEU A 209 -24.88 9.10 -11.96
C LEU A 209 -25.75 8.02 -12.61
N ARG A 210 -27.01 7.89 -12.15
CA ARG A 210 -27.97 6.92 -12.66
C ARG A 210 -28.27 7.12 -14.15
N THR A 211 -28.46 8.37 -14.59
CA THR A 211 -28.64 8.67 -16.01
C THR A 211 -27.46 8.20 -16.85
N ARG A 212 -26.23 8.35 -16.33
CA ARG A 212 -25.02 7.87 -17.01
C ARG A 212 -24.92 6.35 -17.03
N LEU A 213 -25.32 5.69 -15.94
CA LEU A 213 -25.30 4.23 -15.81
C LEU A 213 -26.40 3.53 -16.62
N MET A 214 -27.47 4.23 -16.97
CA MET A 214 -28.58 3.71 -17.80
C MET A 214 -28.52 4.21 -19.25
N PHE A 215 -27.37 4.73 -19.70
CA PHE A 215 -27.22 5.18 -21.08
C PHE A 215 -27.39 4.00 -22.05
N GLN A 216 -27.94 4.25 -23.23
CA GLN A 216 -28.20 3.21 -24.21
C GLN A 216 -26.93 2.43 -24.56
N ASP A 217 -27.05 1.11 -24.60
CA ASP A 217 -25.99 0.12 -24.86
C ASP A 217 -24.86 0.08 -23.82
N SER A 218 -25.04 0.74 -22.67
CA SER A 218 -24.05 0.70 -21.58
C SER A 218 -24.03 -0.67 -20.89
N ARG A 219 -22.82 -1.20 -20.66
CA ARG A 219 -22.57 -2.42 -19.88
C ARG A 219 -21.53 -2.12 -18.80
N ILE A 220 -21.96 -2.07 -17.55
CA ILE A 220 -21.15 -1.57 -16.44
C ILE A 220 -21.14 -2.61 -15.32
N LEU A 221 -19.94 -2.98 -14.89
CA LEU A 221 -19.70 -3.76 -13.68
C LEU A 221 -19.18 -2.82 -12.59
N ILE A 222 -19.90 -2.72 -11.48
CA ILE A 222 -19.50 -1.97 -10.30
C ILE A 222 -18.98 -2.98 -9.28
N ILE A 223 -17.71 -2.85 -8.88
CA ILE A 223 -17.10 -3.68 -7.84
C ILE A 223 -16.96 -2.82 -6.58
N LEU A 224 -17.77 -3.12 -5.56
CA LEU A 224 -17.70 -2.49 -4.25
C LEU A 224 -16.86 -3.39 -3.34
N ASP A 225 -15.56 -3.11 -3.30
CA ASP A 225 -14.71 -3.78 -2.35
C ASP A 225 -15.03 -3.26 -0.95
N ASP A 226 -15.25 -4.17 0.00
CA ASP A 226 -15.19 -3.96 1.44
C ASP A 226 -16.48 -3.35 2.05
N VAL A 227 -17.67 -3.95 2.02
CA VAL A 227 -18.91 -3.31 2.55
C VAL A 227 -19.17 -3.64 4.03
N TRP A 228 -19.32 -2.62 4.89
CA TRP A 228 -19.54 -2.80 6.35
C TRP A 228 -20.99 -2.82 6.81
N LYS A 229 -21.85 -2.05 6.16
CA LYS A 229 -23.27 -1.93 6.49
C LYS A 229 -24.08 -2.02 5.21
N ALA A 230 -25.31 -2.47 5.34
CA ALA A 230 -26.19 -2.54 4.18
C ALA A 230 -26.43 -1.11 3.65
N LEU A 231 -26.22 -0.95 2.35
CA LEU A 231 -26.52 0.28 1.64
C LEU A 231 -28.03 0.26 1.37
N HIS A 232 -28.79 0.68 2.37
CA HIS A 232 -30.26 0.62 2.36
C HIS A 232 -30.92 1.37 1.19
N ASP A 233 -30.17 2.19 0.45
CA ASP A 233 -30.68 2.98 -0.66
C ASP A 233 -29.66 3.10 -1.82
N LEU A 234 -29.43 1.99 -2.52
CA LEU A 234 -28.63 1.97 -3.76
C LEU A 234 -29.16 2.96 -4.82
N LYS A 235 -30.46 3.27 -4.80
CA LYS A 235 -31.07 4.28 -5.65
C LYS A 235 -30.57 5.68 -5.32
N LYS A 236 -30.44 6.05 -4.04
CA LYS A 236 -29.77 7.29 -3.62
C LYS A 236 -28.32 7.36 -4.09
N LEU A 237 -27.63 6.23 -4.17
CA LEU A 237 -26.28 6.18 -4.71
C LEU A 237 -26.24 6.39 -6.23
N GLY A 238 -27.38 6.32 -6.91
CA GLY A 238 -27.49 6.42 -8.35
C GLY A 238 -27.34 5.09 -9.08
N ILE A 239 -27.29 3.98 -8.34
CA ILE A 239 -27.14 2.65 -8.92
C ILE A 239 -28.53 2.14 -9.35
N PRO A 240 -28.75 1.79 -10.63
CA PRO A 240 -30.04 1.34 -11.11
C PRO A 240 -30.41 -0.03 -10.54
N SER A 241 -31.69 -0.21 -10.22
CA SER A 241 -32.25 -1.48 -9.77
C SER A 241 -32.61 -2.34 -10.98
N GLY A 242 -31.62 -2.96 -11.63
CA GLY A 242 -31.85 -3.93 -12.70
C GLY A 242 -31.11 -3.64 -14.01
N SER A 243 -31.12 -4.64 -14.88
CA SER A 243 -30.63 -4.57 -16.27
C SER A 243 -31.80 -4.83 -17.23
N ASN A 244 -31.76 -4.26 -18.42
CA ASN A 244 -32.72 -4.54 -19.48
C ASN A 244 -32.02 -4.65 -20.85
N HIS A 245 -32.79 -4.85 -21.93
CA HIS A 245 -32.23 -4.99 -23.28
C HIS A 245 -31.41 -3.78 -23.76
N ASN A 246 -31.58 -2.61 -23.14
CA ASN A 246 -30.95 -1.36 -23.56
C ASN A 246 -29.78 -0.93 -22.65
N HIS A 247 -29.63 -1.48 -21.44
CA HIS A 247 -28.48 -1.24 -20.55
C HIS A 247 -28.29 -2.36 -19.53
N GLN A 248 -27.04 -2.67 -19.21
CA GLN A 248 -26.66 -3.68 -18.22
C GLN A 248 -25.81 -3.05 -17.13
N CYS A 249 -26.25 -3.16 -15.89
CA CYS A 249 -25.50 -2.72 -14.71
C CYS A 249 -25.49 -3.84 -13.68
N LYS A 250 -24.31 -4.43 -13.43
CA LYS A 250 -24.11 -5.45 -12.39
C LYS A 250 -23.30 -4.88 -11.24
N VAL A 251 -23.65 -5.26 -10.02
CA VAL A 251 -22.95 -4.86 -8.80
C VAL A 251 -22.40 -6.10 -8.13
N THR A 252 -21.09 -6.17 -7.99
CA THR A 252 -20.42 -7.17 -7.16
C THR A 252 -19.84 -6.48 -5.95
N PHE A 253 -19.96 -7.06 -4.77
CA PHE A 253 -19.37 -6.48 -3.57
C PHE A 253 -18.75 -7.52 -2.64
N THR A 254 -17.74 -7.14 -1.87
CA THR A 254 -17.14 -7.98 -0.82
C THR A 254 -17.60 -7.51 0.56
N MET A 255 -17.82 -8.38 1.54
CA MET A 255 -18.25 -7.96 2.90
C MET A 255 -18.14 -9.00 4.01
N ARG A 256 -18.01 -8.57 5.27
CA ARG A 256 -17.75 -9.46 6.41
C ARG A 256 -18.88 -10.40 6.77
N PHE A 257 -20.11 -9.92 6.64
CA PHE A 257 -21.26 -10.55 7.26
C PHE A 257 -22.29 -10.91 6.20
N ARG A 258 -22.63 -12.19 6.12
CA ARG A 258 -23.69 -12.69 5.24
C ARG A 258 -25.01 -11.95 5.41
N SER A 259 -25.36 -11.56 6.64
CA SER A 259 -26.57 -10.78 6.92
C SER A 259 -26.61 -9.44 6.18
N VAL A 260 -25.45 -8.86 5.87
CA VAL A 260 -25.35 -7.63 5.08
C VAL A 260 -25.56 -7.95 3.58
N CYS A 261 -25.15 -9.12 3.08
CA CYS A 261 -25.41 -9.55 1.70
C CYS A 261 -26.92 -9.69 1.48
N GLU A 262 -27.59 -10.32 2.45
CA GLU A 262 -29.03 -10.53 2.45
C GLU A 262 -29.77 -9.19 2.55
N ALA A 263 -29.35 -8.31 3.46
CA ALA A 263 -29.93 -6.97 3.60
C ALA A 263 -29.71 -6.06 2.38
N MET A 264 -28.64 -6.27 1.62
CA MET A 264 -28.39 -5.60 0.34
C MET A 264 -29.27 -6.15 -0.79
N GLY A 265 -29.90 -7.32 -0.61
CA GLY A 265 -30.70 -7.99 -1.65
C GLY A 265 -29.85 -8.72 -2.69
N ALA A 266 -28.66 -9.21 -2.32
CA ALA A 266 -27.82 -9.99 -3.23
C ALA A 266 -28.55 -11.24 -3.72
N GLN A 267 -28.58 -11.43 -5.04
CA GLN A 267 -29.26 -12.55 -5.68
C GLN A 267 -28.38 -13.81 -5.65
N LYS A 268 -27.06 -13.62 -5.69
CA LYS A 268 -26.06 -14.66 -5.49
C LYS A 268 -25.15 -14.27 -4.33
N ILE A 269 -25.00 -15.17 -3.36
CA ILE A 269 -24.09 -15.01 -2.23
C ILE A 269 -23.01 -16.09 -2.30
N MET A 270 -21.75 -15.67 -2.22
CA MET A 270 -20.58 -16.51 -2.34
C MET A 270 -19.74 -16.42 -1.08
N GLU A 271 -19.61 -17.54 -0.38
CA GLU A 271 -18.79 -17.60 0.82
C GLU A 271 -17.37 -18.02 0.48
N VAL A 272 -16.41 -17.15 0.79
CA VAL A 272 -14.98 -17.41 0.61
C VAL A 272 -14.46 -18.02 1.91
N GLY A 273 -14.37 -19.35 1.94
CA GLY A 273 -13.95 -20.11 3.12
C GLY A 273 -12.46 -19.97 3.47
N MET A 274 -12.09 -20.51 4.63
CA MET A 274 -10.69 -20.72 5.03
C MET A 274 -10.03 -21.77 4.12
N PHE A 275 -8.70 -21.76 4.05
CA PHE A 275 -7.96 -22.80 3.33
C PHE A 275 -8.08 -24.15 4.02
N SER A 276 -8.07 -25.22 3.23
CA SER A 276 -7.89 -26.59 3.75
C SER A 276 -6.51 -26.75 4.41
N GLU A 277 -6.27 -27.83 5.16
CA GLU A 277 -4.94 -28.07 5.75
C GLU A 277 -3.86 -28.20 4.67
N GLU A 278 -4.19 -28.78 3.52
CA GLU A 278 -3.31 -28.96 2.36
C GLU A 278 -2.98 -27.61 1.71
N GLU A 279 -3.98 -26.78 1.44
CA GLU A 279 -3.81 -25.43 0.87
C GLU A 279 -3.05 -24.52 1.85
N ALA A 280 -3.34 -24.62 3.14
CA ALA A 280 -2.67 -23.86 4.18
C ALA A 280 -1.20 -24.24 4.27
N TRP A 281 -0.90 -25.55 4.25
CA TRP A 281 0.48 -26.04 4.22
C TRP A 281 1.20 -25.60 2.94
N PHE A 282 0.55 -25.72 1.78
CA PHE A 282 1.11 -25.30 0.50
C PHE A 282 1.50 -23.82 0.51
N LEU A 283 0.59 -22.94 0.95
CA LEU A 283 0.88 -21.52 1.09
C LEU A 283 2.00 -21.25 2.10
N PHE A 284 1.98 -21.93 3.26
CA PHE A 284 2.99 -21.77 4.29
C PHE A 284 4.40 -22.12 3.76
N ARG A 285 4.51 -23.28 3.08
CA ARG A 285 5.72 -23.76 2.42
C ARG A 285 6.23 -22.74 1.40
N GLN A 286 5.35 -22.23 0.53
CA GLN A 286 5.70 -21.22 -0.47
C GLN A 286 6.29 -19.94 0.15
N LYS A 287 5.76 -19.50 1.31
CA LYS A 287 6.24 -18.26 1.95
C LYS A 287 7.52 -18.43 2.75
N VAL A 288 7.66 -19.56 3.46
CA VAL A 288 8.86 -19.85 4.24
C VAL A 288 10.04 -20.21 3.32
N GLY A 289 9.79 -20.98 2.25
CA GLY A 289 10.77 -21.47 1.28
C GLY A 289 11.19 -22.93 1.53
N ASP A 290 11.74 -23.57 0.50
CA ASP A 290 11.85 -25.04 0.36
C ASP A 290 12.77 -25.74 1.37
N PHE A 291 13.59 -25.00 2.13
CA PHE A 291 14.47 -25.57 3.15
C PHE A 291 13.74 -26.36 4.25
N VAL A 292 12.43 -26.14 4.41
CA VAL A 292 11.62 -26.90 5.37
C VAL A 292 11.38 -28.35 4.92
N ASP A 293 11.49 -28.65 3.62
CA ASP A 293 11.25 -30.00 3.08
C ASP A 293 12.46 -30.93 3.28
N GLU A 294 13.67 -30.38 3.25
CA GLU A 294 14.92 -31.13 3.33
C GLU A 294 15.48 -31.24 4.75
N SER A 295 14.78 -30.68 5.74
CA SER A 295 15.27 -30.56 7.11
C SER A 295 14.40 -31.32 8.11
N SER A 296 14.95 -31.51 9.31
CA SER A 296 14.19 -32.01 10.48
C SER A 296 13.04 -31.09 10.91
N LEU A 297 12.79 -29.99 10.19
CA LEU A 297 11.75 -29.00 10.43
C LEU A 297 10.41 -29.35 9.78
N HIS A 298 10.36 -30.24 8.77
CA HIS A 298 9.13 -30.50 8.01
C HIS A 298 7.90 -30.80 8.89
N GLY A 299 8.08 -31.72 9.84
CA GLY A 299 7.00 -32.11 10.75
C GLY A 299 6.51 -30.96 11.63
N ILE A 300 7.43 -30.17 12.19
CA ILE A 300 7.04 -29.04 13.04
C ILE A 300 6.50 -27.86 12.24
N ALA A 301 6.99 -27.65 11.02
CA ALA A 301 6.48 -26.60 10.14
C ALA A 301 5.01 -26.85 9.76
N LYS A 302 4.63 -28.11 9.50
CA LYS A 302 3.23 -28.50 9.29
C LYS A 302 2.35 -28.22 10.50
N GLU A 303 2.81 -28.58 11.70
CA GLU A 303 2.08 -28.29 12.94
C GLU A 303 1.90 -26.77 13.14
N VAL A 304 2.92 -25.97 12.88
CA VAL A 304 2.84 -24.50 12.95
C VAL A 304 1.84 -23.95 11.92
N ALA A 305 1.84 -24.46 10.69
CA ALA A 305 0.88 -24.07 9.67
C ALA A 305 -0.56 -24.40 10.09
N LYS A 306 -0.77 -25.56 10.73
CA LYS A 306 -2.08 -25.99 11.25
C LYS A 306 -2.61 -25.05 12.33
N GLU A 307 -1.75 -24.55 13.22
CA GLU A 307 -2.14 -23.55 14.24
C GLU A 307 -2.58 -22.20 13.62
N CYS A 308 -2.31 -21.95 12.34
CA CYS A 308 -2.82 -20.78 11.62
C CYS A 308 -4.28 -20.95 11.15
N LYS A 309 -4.91 -22.11 11.39
CA LYS A 309 -6.33 -22.41 11.16
C LYS A 309 -6.83 -22.09 9.75
N GLY A 310 -5.99 -22.28 8.73
CA GLY A 310 -6.36 -22.03 7.34
C GLY A 310 -6.56 -20.56 6.97
N LEU A 311 -6.20 -19.62 7.86
CA LEU A 311 -6.33 -18.17 7.59
C LEU A 311 -5.14 -17.67 6.78
N PRO A 312 -5.33 -17.17 5.54
CA PRO A 312 -4.23 -16.75 4.67
C PRO A 312 -3.30 -15.73 5.33
N LEU A 313 -3.86 -14.73 6.01
CA LEU A 313 -3.09 -13.70 6.70
C LEU A 313 -2.27 -14.25 7.87
N ALA A 314 -2.82 -15.17 8.67
CA ALA A 314 -2.08 -15.85 9.74
C ALA A 314 -0.89 -16.64 9.16
N ILE A 315 -1.16 -17.42 8.11
CA ILE A 315 -0.20 -18.30 7.46
C ILE A 315 0.99 -17.50 6.95
N ILE A 316 0.75 -16.48 6.11
CA ILE A 316 1.85 -15.71 5.52
C ILE A 316 2.64 -14.94 6.58
N THR A 317 1.97 -14.42 7.61
CA THR A 317 2.62 -13.63 8.66
C THR A 317 3.50 -14.49 9.58
N VAL A 318 3.04 -15.69 9.96
CA VAL A 318 3.85 -16.64 10.76
C VAL A 318 4.99 -17.21 9.92
N ALA A 319 4.72 -17.61 8.67
CA ALA A 319 5.74 -18.10 7.76
C ALA A 319 6.85 -17.06 7.54
N GLY A 320 6.49 -15.81 7.28
CA GLY A 320 7.44 -14.71 7.12
C GLY A 320 8.25 -14.40 8.38
N ALA A 321 7.66 -14.53 9.57
CA ALA A 321 8.39 -14.38 10.83
C ALA A 321 9.42 -15.51 11.04
N LEU A 322 9.05 -16.75 10.69
CA LEU A 322 9.91 -17.92 10.91
C LEU A 322 10.92 -18.18 9.78
N LYS A 323 10.73 -17.56 8.61
CA LYS A 323 11.56 -17.75 7.40
C LYS A 323 13.06 -17.70 7.63
N LYS A 324 13.52 -16.82 8.53
CA LYS A 324 14.95 -16.61 8.83
C LYS A 324 15.52 -17.63 9.82
N PHE A 325 14.67 -18.39 10.52
CA PHE A 325 15.08 -19.35 11.55
C PHE A 325 15.19 -20.76 10.98
N LYS A 326 16.41 -21.28 10.93
CA LYS A 326 16.72 -22.59 10.32
C LYS A 326 16.89 -23.72 11.34
N THR A 327 16.60 -23.47 12.63
CA THR A 327 16.86 -24.42 13.72
C THR A 327 15.58 -24.86 14.42
N LYS A 328 15.50 -26.16 14.74
CA LYS A 328 14.31 -26.78 15.36
C LYS A 328 13.84 -26.11 16.66
N PRO A 329 14.73 -25.71 17.60
CA PRO A 329 14.30 -25.07 18.85
C PRO A 329 13.50 -23.76 18.64
N SER A 330 13.81 -23.01 17.58
CA SER A 330 13.08 -21.77 17.26
C SER A 330 11.64 -22.05 16.82
N TRP A 331 11.43 -23.18 16.14
CA TRP A 331 10.13 -23.65 15.68
C TRP A 331 9.33 -24.30 16.82
N ASP A 332 9.98 -25.05 17.72
CA ASP A 332 9.37 -25.58 18.95
C ASP A 332 8.85 -24.45 19.84
N CYS A 333 9.64 -23.40 20.00
CA CYS A 333 9.23 -22.20 20.73
C CYS A 333 8.02 -21.52 20.08
N ALA A 334 8.04 -21.37 18.75
CA ALA A 334 6.95 -20.78 17.99
C ALA A 334 5.65 -21.57 18.16
N LEU A 335 5.71 -22.89 17.98
CA LEU A 335 4.56 -23.78 18.11
C LEU A 335 3.99 -23.72 19.53
N LYS A 336 4.86 -23.73 20.55
CA LYS A 336 4.43 -23.60 21.94
C LYS A 336 3.69 -22.29 22.18
N GLN A 337 4.21 -21.16 21.67
CA GLN A 337 3.56 -19.86 21.80
C GLN A 337 2.18 -19.83 21.11
N LEU A 338 2.06 -20.40 19.91
CA LEU A 338 0.78 -20.50 19.20
C LEU A 338 -0.27 -21.29 20.01
N ARG A 339 0.15 -22.36 20.67
CA ARG A 339 -0.73 -23.23 21.47
C ARG A 339 -1.05 -22.68 22.87
N SER A 340 -0.15 -21.90 23.46
CA SER A 340 -0.25 -21.50 24.87
C SER A 340 -0.67 -20.05 25.11
N ALA A 341 -0.80 -19.23 24.06
CA ALA A 341 -1.12 -17.82 24.24
C ALA A 341 -2.59 -17.62 24.63
N GLU A 342 -2.83 -16.87 25.69
CA GLU A 342 -4.16 -16.32 25.99
C GLU A 342 -4.57 -15.38 24.86
N THR A 343 -5.67 -15.71 24.17
CA THR A 343 -6.22 -14.86 23.13
C THR A 343 -6.86 -13.63 23.77
N ARG A 344 -6.51 -12.45 23.27
CA ARG A 344 -7.18 -11.21 23.67
C ARG A 344 -8.19 -10.82 22.60
N ILE A 345 -9.36 -10.38 23.06
CA ILE A 345 -10.41 -9.88 22.18
C ILE A 345 -10.08 -8.42 21.87
N ILE A 346 -9.63 -8.17 20.64
CA ILE A 346 -9.44 -6.83 20.12
C ILE A 346 -10.61 -6.52 19.18
N PRO A 347 -11.32 -5.39 19.36
CA PRO A 347 -12.32 -4.96 18.39
C PRO A 347 -11.75 -4.96 16.97
N GLU A 348 -12.52 -5.43 15.99
CA GLU A 348 -12.17 -5.44 14.55
C GLU A 348 -11.08 -6.43 14.11
N VAL A 349 -10.38 -7.09 15.05
CA VAL A 349 -9.41 -8.16 14.77
C VAL A 349 -10.03 -9.51 15.14
N PRO A 350 -10.16 -10.45 14.17
CA PRO A 350 -10.58 -11.82 14.47
C PRO A 350 -9.69 -12.48 15.53
N THR A 351 -10.30 -13.15 16.51
CA THR A 351 -9.60 -13.77 17.65
C THR A 351 -8.52 -14.77 17.19
N GLU A 352 -8.77 -15.46 16.08
CA GLU A 352 -7.88 -16.43 15.45
C GLU A 352 -6.62 -15.78 14.86
N LEU A 353 -6.65 -14.47 14.56
CA LEU A 353 -5.52 -13.71 14.03
C LEU A 353 -4.65 -13.09 15.13
N TYR A 354 -5.16 -12.97 16.36
CA TYR A 354 -4.39 -12.36 17.45
C TYR A 354 -3.07 -13.07 17.70
N THR A 355 -3.10 -14.39 17.95
CA THR A 355 -1.90 -15.15 18.32
C THR A 355 -0.86 -15.20 17.18
N PRO A 356 -1.24 -15.47 15.91
CA PRO A 356 -0.32 -15.36 14.77
C PRO A 356 0.34 -13.99 14.62
N LEU A 357 -0.44 -12.90 14.70
CA LEU A 357 0.09 -11.54 14.61
C LEU A 357 1.00 -11.20 15.79
N ARG A 358 0.64 -11.67 17.00
CA ARG A 358 1.43 -11.48 18.21
C ARG A 358 2.78 -12.20 18.14
N LEU A 359 2.80 -13.45 17.69
CA LEU A 359 4.02 -14.20 17.47
C LEU A 359 4.94 -13.46 16.50
N SER A 360 4.41 -13.03 15.34
CA SER A 360 5.20 -12.29 14.36
C SER A 360 5.79 -11.00 14.95
N TYR A 361 4.99 -10.24 15.70
CA TYR A 361 5.46 -9.05 16.41
C TYR A 361 6.56 -9.37 17.45
N ASP A 362 6.42 -10.40 18.26
CA ASP A 362 7.41 -10.75 19.29
C ASP A 362 8.72 -11.24 18.67
N TYR A 363 8.67 -11.96 17.55
CA TYR A 363 9.84 -12.34 16.77
C TYR A 363 10.54 -11.12 16.14
N LEU A 364 9.77 -10.17 15.61
CA LEU A 364 10.30 -8.90 15.12
C LEU A 364 10.99 -8.14 16.27
N LYS A 365 10.31 -7.93 17.40
CA LYS A 365 10.84 -7.20 18.55
C LYS A 365 12.22 -7.69 19.01
N ASN A 366 12.47 -8.99 18.89
CA ASN A 366 13.71 -9.63 19.33
C ASN A 366 14.82 -9.67 18.25
N MET A 367 14.54 -9.27 17.00
CA MET A 367 15.56 -9.15 15.95
C MET A 367 16.40 -7.86 16.11
N GLN A 368 17.67 -8.00 16.50
CA GLN A 368 18.61 -6.88 16.66
C GLN A 368 18.92 -6.12 15.35
N GLU A 369 18.72 -6.76 14.20
CA GLU A 369 19.00 -6.25 12.83
C GLU A 369 17.93 -5.30 12.27
N ILE A 370 16.77 -5.17 12.93
CA ILE A 370 15.64 -4.33 12.48
C ILE A 370 16.01 -2.87 12.28
N ARG A 371 17.10 -2.41 12.91
CA ARG A 371 17.45 -0.99 13.02
C ARG A 371 17.79 -0.33 11.68
N CYS A 372 18.19 -1.10 10.64
CA CYS A 372 18.47 -0.55 9.29
C CYS A 372 17.59 -1.15 8.17
N LEU A 373 16.91 -2.28 8.41
CA LEU A 373 16.12 -3.01 7.41
C LEU A 373 14.65 -3.17 7.81
N LEU A 374 14.13 -2.33 8.71
CA LEU A 374 12.75 -2.43 9.22
C LEU A 374 11.72 -2.55 8.09
N LEU A 375 11.82 -1.73 7.04
CA LEU A 375 10.85 -1.75 5.94
C LEU A 375 10.87 -3.07 5.17
N GLU A 376 12.06 -3.58 4.82
CA GLU A 376 12.19 -4.86 4.11
C GLU A 376 11.82 -6.03 5.01
N THR A 377 12.16 -5.98 6.30
CA THR A 377 11.76 -7.02 7.26
C THR A 377 10.25 -7.07 7.44
N LEU A 378 9.57 -5.93 7.52
CA LEU A 378 8.10 -5.88 7.59
C LEU A 378 7.43 -6.39 6.31
N LYS A 379 8.06 -6.20 5.15
CA LYS A 379 7.60 -6.79 3.88
C LYS A 379 7.84 -8.30 3.83
N ASP A 380 9.02 -8.75 4.27
CA ASP A 380 9.38 -10.17 4.37
C ASP A 380 8.45 -10.94 5.31
N CYS A 381 7.95 -10.26 6.36
CA CYS A 381 6.96 -10.79 7.29
C CYS A 381 5.51 -10.58 6.82
N PHE A 382 5.30 -10.04 5.62
CA PHE A 382 3.98 -9.78 5.02
C PHE A 382 3.06 -8.88 5.85
N LEU A 383 3.63 -8.10 6.77
CA LEU A 383 2.90 -7.08 7.54
C LEU A 383 2.70 -5.80 6.72
N LEU A 384 3.54 -5.61 5.70
CA LEU A 384 3.43 -4.55 4.71
C LEU A 384 3.42 -5.13 3.30
N THR A 385 2.52 -4.63 2.47
CA THR A 385 2.43 -4.94 1.04
C THR A 385 2.83 -3.72 0.21
N ARG A 386 3.14 -3.93 -1.07
CA ARG A 386 3.45 -2.82 -1.99
C ARG A 386 2.18 -2.01 -2.25
N GLY A 387 2.26 -0.69 -2.10
CA GLY A 387 1.16 0.22 -2.39
C GLY A 387 0.97 0.46 -3.89
N SER A 388 -0.15 1.09 -4.25
CA SER A 388 -0.51 1.41 -5.65
C SER A 388 0.42 2.42 -6.32
N ARG A 389 1.15 3.23 -5.54
CA ARG A 389 2.17 4.17 -6.03
C ARG A 389 3.58 3.63 -5.76
N ARG A 390 4.52 3.88 -6.68
CA ARG A 390 5.94 3.55 -6.47
C ARG A 390 6.45 4.20 -5.17
N LYS A 391 7.20 3.44 -4.37
CA LYS A 391 7.70 3.77 -3.02
C LYS A 391 6.67 3.83 -1.88
N CYS A 392 5.41 3.50 -2.12
CA CYS A 392 4.42 3.36 -1.04
C CYS A 392 4.31 1.90 -0.58
N VAL A 393 3.97 1.72 0.69
CA VAL A 393 3.55 0.45 1.28
C VAL A 393 2.13 0.58 1.82
N ARG A 394 1.40 -0.52 1.84
CA ARG A 394 0.07 -0.64 2.44
C ARG A 394 0.15 -1.63 3.59
N MET A 395 -0.61 -1.38 4.64
CA MET A 395 -0.81 -2.32 5.73
C MET A 395 -2.24 -2.87 5.60
N HIS A 396 -2.42 -4.16 5.84
CA HIS A 396 -3.75 -4.76 5.93
C HIS A 396 -4.50 -4.11 7.10
N ASP A 397 -5.81 -3.91 6.99
CA ASP A 397 -6.62 -3.29 8.05
C ASP A 397 -6.49 -4.04 9.39
N VAL A 398 -6.64 -5.36 9.42
CA VAL A 398 -6.44 -6.19 10.62
C VAL A 398 -5.04 -6.04 11.21
N VAL A 399 -3.99 -5.96 10.37
CA VAL A 399 -2.61 -5.73 10.84
C VAL A 399 -2.46 -4.33 11.44
N ARG A 400 -3.09 -3.33 10.83
CA ARG A 400 -3.11 -1.95 11.33
C ARG A 400 -3.83 -1.87 12.66
N ASP A 401 -4.99 -2.50 12.79
CA ASP A 401 -5.80 -2.45 14.00
C ASP A 401 -5.11 -3.22 15.15
N PHE A 402 -4.45 -4.34 14.84
CA PHE A 402 -3.53 -5.01 15.76
C PHE A 402 -2.35 -4.11 16.17
N ALA A 403 -1.70 -3.43 15.23
CA ALA A 403 -0.59 -2.52 15.52
C ALA A 403 -1.02 -1.32 16.40
N LEU A 404 -2.21 -0.77 16.16
CA LEU A 404 -2.82 0.28 16.98
C LEU A 404 -3.09 -0.21 18.40
N TYR A 405 -3.63 -1.43 18.54
CA TYR A 405 -3.81 -2.07 19.84
C TYR A 405 -2.48 -2.23 20.59
N ILE A 406 -1.46 -2.80 19.94
CA ILE A 406 -0.12 -2.94 20.56
C ILE A 406 0.46 -1.59 20.94
N ALA A 407 0.28 -0.56 20.11
CA ALA A 407 0.75 0.80 20.41
C ALA A 407 -0.05 1.47 21.54
N SER A 408 -1.27 1.02 21.82
CA SER A 408 -2.06 1.47 22.97
C SER A 408 -1.66 0.78 24.27
N GLU A 409 -0.89 -0.32 24.21
CA GLU A 409 -0.45 -1.10 25.36
C GLU A 409 1.06 -0.99 25.63
N GLY A 410 1.44 -1.16 26.90
CA GLY A 410 2.84 -1.29 27.31
C GLY A 410 3.50 0.01 27.77
N LYS A 411 4.84 0.07 27.66
CA LYS A 411 5.64 1.16 28.24
C LYS A 411 5.45 2.51 27.54
N TYR A 412 5.09 2.49 26.27
CA TYR A 412 4.85 3.67 25.45
C TYR A 412 3.43 3.64 24.94
N ILE A 413 2.59 4.52 25.46
CA ILE A 413 1.20 4.63 25.04
C ILE A 413 1.14 5.64 23.91
N PHE A 414 0.68 5.21 22.74
CA PHE A 414 0.54 6.03 21.55
C PHE A 414 -0.89 6.55 21.41
N MET A 415 -1.01 7.81 21.01
CA MET A 415 -2.24 8.36 20.43
C MET A 415 -2.03 8.49 18.92
N VAL A 416 -2.77 7.71 18.14
CA VAL A 416 -2.74 7.78 16.67
C VAL A 416 -4.09 8.30 16.18
N SER A 417 -4.04 9.31 15.32
CA SER A 417 -5.21 9.84 14.62
C SER A 417 -4.88 10.01 13.15
N HIS A 418 -5.65 9.33 12.31
CA HIS A 418 -5.57 9.40 10.84
C HIS A 418 -6.97 9.62 10.28
N ASP A 419 -7.62 10.68 10.73
CA ASP A 419 -8.90 11.12 10.20
C ASP A 419 -8.66 12.36 9.35
N VAL A 420 -8.47 12.12 8.05
CA VAL A 420 -8.16 13.18 7.09
C VAL A 420 -9.38 14.03 6.76
N ASP A 421 -10.58 13.54 7.04
CA ASP A 421 -11.83 14.22 6.75
C ASP A 421 -12.33 15.03 7.95
N SER A 422 -11.90 14.68 9.17
CA SER A 422 -12.09 15.52 10.35
C SER A 422 -11.31 16.82 10.25
N GLU A 423 -12.04 17.93 10.37
CA GLU A 423 -11.46 19.27 10.41
C GLU A 423 -11.22 19.78 11.83
N ARG A 424 -11.36 18.89 12.84
CA ARG A 424 -11.14 19.20 14.25
C ARG A 424 -9.93 18.45 14.79
N PHE A 425 -9.25 19.08 15.74
CA PHE A 425 -8.17 18.41 16.47
C PHE A 425 -8.71 17.22 17.27
N PRO A 426 -8.01 16.07 17.33
CA PRO A 426 -8.54 14.86 17.95
C PRO A 426 -8.80 15.04 19.45
N SER A 427 -10.07 15.01 19.87
CA SER A 427 -10.47 15.16 21.27
C SER A 427 -10.34 13.86 22.07
N ARG A 428 -9.85 13.97 23.32
CA ARG A 428 -9.72 12.87 24.28
C ARG A 428 -10.14 13.34 25.68
N LYS A 429 -10.63 12.40 26.50
CA LYS A 429 -10.98 12.66 27.91
C LYS A 429 -9.77 13.15 28.72
N SER A 430 -8.59 12.60 28.44
CA SER A 430 -7.31 13.03 28.99
C SER A 430 -6.18 12.68 28.02
N TYR A 431 -5.14 13.50 27.99
CA TYR A 431 -3.92 13.27 27.22
C TYR A 431 -2.73 12.82 28.09
N GLU A 432 -2.88 12.83 29.42
CA GLU A 432 -1.78 12.64 30.37
C GLU A 432 -1.09 11.28 30.27
N GLN A 433 -1.81 10.25 29.80
CA GLN A 433 -1.23 8.91 29.63
C GLN A 433 -0.30 8.79 28.40
N TYR A 434 -0.42 9.68 27.41
CA TYR A 434 0.25 9.49 26.12
C TYR A 434 1.72 9.88 26.18
N THR A 435 2.56 9.00 25.66
CA THR A 435 4.00 9.23 25.51
C THR A 435 4.39 9.56 24.07
N HIS A 436 3.56 9.17 23.11
CA HIS A 436 3.80 9.40 21.69
C HIS A 436 2.47 9.80 21.04
N MET A 437 2.50 10.75 20.12
CA MET A 437 1.32 11.25 19.44
C MET A 437 1.63 11.38 17.95
N SER A 438 0.75 10.82 17.12
CA SER A 438 0.83 10.89 15.65
C SER A 438 -0.51 11.30 15.08
N ILE A 439 -0.57 12.48 14.49
CA ILE A 439 -1.79 13.07 13.94
C ILE A 439 -1.57 13.39 12.47
N VAL A 440 -2.47 12.87 11.63
CA VAL A 440 -2.53 13.14 10.19
C VAL A 440 -3.90 13.72 9.86
N ALA A 441 -3.95 14.92 9.30
CA ALA A 441 -5.19 15.58 8.91
C ALA A 441 -5.03 16.40 7.61
N ASN A 442 -6.12 16.74 6.94
CA ASN A 442 -6.07 17.61 5.76
C ASN A 442 -5.90 19.08 6.14
N LYS A 443 -6.71 19.54 7.11
CA LYS A 443 -6.74 20.89 7.69
C LYS A 443 -7.39 20.83 9.07
N PHE A 444 -7.24 21.90 9.84
CA PHE A 444 -8.09 22.19 10.99
C PHE A 444 -8.82 23.52 10.76
N GLU A 445 -10.14 23.57 10.97
CA GLU A 445 -10.91 24.82 10.90
C GLU A 445 -10.53 25.77 12.03
N GLU A 446 -10.40 25.21 13.24
CA GLU A 446 -9.96 25.93 14.43
C GLU A 446 -8.50 25.59 14.76
N LEU A 447 -7.76 26.60 15.22
CA LEU A 447 -6.40 26.38 15.69
C LEU A 447 -6.43 25.43 16.90
N PRO A 448 -5.63 24.35 16.89
CA PRO A 448 -5.56 23.42 18.01
C PRO A 448 -5.24 24.15 19.31
N ARG A 449 -6.09 23.97 20.32
CA ARG A 449 -5.85 24.49 21.67
C ARG A 449 -4.73 23.70 22.34
N PRO A 450 -4.01 24.28 23.31
CA PRO A 450 -3.02 23.55 24.11
C PRO A 450 -3.64 22.33 24.77
N VAL A 451 -2.92 21.21 24.73
CA VAL A 451 -3.31 19.98 25.41
C VAL A 451 -2.31 19.64 26.49
N PHE A 452 -2.80 19.33 27.68
CA PHE A 452 -1.95 18.92 28.79
C PHE A 452 -1.49 17.47 28.61
N CYS A 453 -0.26 17.30 28.10
CA CYS A 453 0.33 15.99 27.77
C CYS A 453 1.75 15.88 28.36
N PRO A 454 1.90 15.86 29.70
CA PRO A 454 3.20 16.02 30.37
C PRO A 454 4.22 14.93 30.05
N LYS A 455 3.76 13.71 29.71
CA LYS A 455 4.60 12.54 29.43
C LYS A 455 5.00 12.40 27.96
N LEU A 456 4.61 13.34 27.10
CA LEU A 456 4.89 13.28 25.67
C LEU A 456 6.39 13.25 25.40
N LYS A 457 6.81 12.44 24.44
CA LYS A 457 8.20 12.28 24.00
C LYS A 457 8.36 12.40 22.49
N LEU A 458 7.31 12.07 21.74
CA LEU A 458 7.29 12.23 20.30
C LEU A 458 5.95 12.83 19.87
N LEU A 459 6.01 13.92 19.12
CA LEU A 459 4.87 14.45 18.39
C LEU A 459 5.16 14.38 16.89
N MET A 460 4.31 13.68 16.16
CA MET A 460 4.27 13.75 14.70
C MET A 460 2.95 14.40 14.29
N LEU A 461 3.02 15.53 13.61
CA LEU A 461 1.87 16.23 13.07
C LEU A 461 2.08 16.44 11.57
N LYS A 462 1.24 15.81 10.76
CA LYS A 462 1.30 15.87 9.30
C LYS A 462 0.02 16.46 8.73
N LEU A 463 0.11 17.64 8.11
CA LEU A 463 -1.01 18.25 7.41
C LEU A 463 -0.82 18.23 5.89
N ILE A 464 -1.85 17.77 5.18
CA ILE A 464 -1.73 17.34 3.78
C ILE A 464 -2.08 18.43 2.78
N ARG A 465 -3.01 19.36 3.09
CA ARG A 465 -3.63 20.22 2.07
C ARG A 465 -3.40 21.72 2.22
N HIS A 466 -3.29 22.23 3.44
CA HIS A 466 -3.20 23.68 3.64
C HIS A 466 -2.06 24.04 4.59
N PRO A 467 -1.36 25.17 4.35
CA PRO A 467 -0.50 25.76 5.36
C PRO A 467 -1.37 26.12 6.57
N PHE A 468 -0.87 25.84 7.76
CA PHE A 468 -1.57 26.10 9.01
C PHE A 468 -0.60 26.74 10.00
N LYS A 469 -1.14 27.50 10.95
CA LYS A 469 -0.41 28.02 12.09
C LYS A 469 -0.82 27.21 13.33
N LEU A 470 0.09 27.00 14.27
CA LEU A 470 -0.26 26.52 15.61
C LEU A 470 -0.56 27.71 16.53
N GLN A 471 -1.39 27.53 17.56
CA GLN A 471 -1.51 28.57 18.60
C GLN A 471 -0.16 28.77 19.29
N ASP A 472 0.12 30.00 19.71
CA ASP A 472 1.44 30.36 20.24
C ASP A 472 1.78 29.64 21.56
N ASP A 473 0.78 29.09 22.25
CA ASP A 473 0.83 28.30 23.48
C ASP A 473 0.66 26.78 23.23
N PHE A 474 0.64 26.31 21.98
CA PHE A 474 0.30 24.91 21.65
C PHE A 474 1.14 23.85 22.39
N PHE A 475 2.43 24.13 22.62
CA PHE A 475 3.35 23.22 23.31
C PHE A 475 3.31 23.34 24.84
N ASP A 476 2.41 24.17 25.38
CA ASP A 476 2.23 24.33 26.82
C ASP A 476 1.71 23.02 27.41
N GLY A 477 2.38 22.53 28.46
CA GLY A 477 2.05 21.26 29.09
C GLY A 477 2.69 20.02 28.46
N MET A 478 3.62 20.19 27.50
CA MET A 478 4.43 19.11 26.92
C MET A 478 5.88 19.23 27.43
N SER A 479 6.16 18.78 28.65
CA SER A 479 7.43 19.07 29.35
C SER A 479 8.51 17.98 29.24
N GLU A 480 8.16 16.74 28.92
CA GLU A 480 9.14 15.65 28.81
C GLU A 480 9.77 15.55 27.40
N HIS A 481 11.06 15.21 27.30
CA HIS A 481 11.79 14.66 26.13
C HIS A 481 11.14 14.74 24.72
N ASN A 482 10.83 15.94 24.21
CA ASN A 482 10.05 16.06 22.97
C ASN A 482 10.91 16.04 21.71
N SER A 483 10.79 14.98 20.91
CA SER A 483 11.11 15.01 19.49
C SER A 483 9.86 15.44 18.73
N VAL A 484 9.99 16.37 17.78
CA VAL A 484 8.84 16.90 17.04
C VAL A 484 9.10 16.75 15.54
N SER A 485 8.15 16.14 14.84
CA SER A 485 8.12 16.15 13.38
C SER A 485 6.87 16.90 12.94
N LEU A 486 7.07 18.04 12.28
CA LEU A 486 5.99 18.84 11.71
C LEU A 486 6.15 18.84 10.19
N THR A 487 5.24 18.19 9.49
CA THR A 487 5.25 18.16 8.02
C THR A 487 3.99 18.84 7.50
N GLY A 488 4.17 19.90 6.72
CA GLY A 488 3.07 20.69 6.13
C GLY A 488 2.89 20.50 4.62
N PHE A 489 2.00 21.32 4.04
CA PHE A 489 1.74 21.35 2.60
C PHE A 489 3.04 21.62 1.82
N TRP A 490 3.29 20.84 0.77
CA TRP A 490 4.50 20.92 -0.07
C TRP A 490 5.83 20.75 0.69
N TYR A 491 5.83 20.04 1.82
CA TYR A 491 7.02 19.88 2.68
C TYR A 491 7.56 21.24 3.14
N SER A 492 6.64 22.12 3.55
CA SER A 492 7.00 23.36 4.23
C SER A 492 6.62 23.23 5.71
N ILE A 493 7.56 23.54 6.59
CA ILE A 493 7.31 23.57 8.03
C ILE A 493 6.32 24.71 8.32
N PRO A 494 5.21 24.44 9.04
CA PRO A 494 4.30 25.50 9.47
C PRO A 494 5.04 26.50 10.37
N PRO A 495 4.62 27.78 10.42
CA PRO A 495 5.21 28.75 11.33
C PRO A 495 5.21 28.22 12.76
N LEU A 496 6.38 28.14 13.38
CA LEU A 496 6.54 27.55 14.71
C LEU A 496 5.97 28.51 15.77
N PRO A 497 5.16 28.02 16.72
CA PRO A 497 4.59 28.84 17.79
C PRO A 497 5.66 29.25 18.81
N ALA A 498 5.45 30.35 19.53
CA ALA A 498 6.39 30.85 20.53
C ALA A 498 6.70 29.82 21.64
N SER A 499 5.71 29.02 22.03
CA SER A 499 5.85 27.95 23.02
C SER A 499 6.84 26.85 22.63
N ILE A 500 7.33 26.81 21.39
CA ILE A 500 8.37 25.83 21.00
C ILE A 500 9.63 25.98 21.85
N GLN A 501 9.92 27.19 22.35
CA GLN A 501 11.04 27.46 23.26
C GLN A 501 10.91 26.71 24.60
N ARG A 502 9.70 26.29 24.98
CA ARG A 502 9.45 25.49 26.19
C ARG A 502 9.88 24.03 26.02
N LEU A 503 10.13 23.59 24.79
CA LEU A 503 10.71 22.29 24.47
C LEU A 503 12.22 22.31 24.71
N SER A 504 12.64 22.59 25.95
CA SER A 504 14.06 22.74 26.35
C SER A 504 14.93 21.49 26.09
N ASN A 505 14.28 20.34 25.84
CA ASN A 505 14.92 19.06 25.54
C ASN A 505 14.68 18.60 24.08
N LEU A 506 14.35 19.51 23.15
CA LEU A 506 14.11 19.18 21.74
C LEU A 506 15.37 18.58 21.10
N ARG A 507 15.32 17.28 20.80
CA ARG A 507 16.47 16.55 20.21
C ARG A 507 16.46 16.53 18.70
N THR A 508 15.29 16.63 18.08
CA THR A 508 15.13 16.50 16.63
C THR A 508 13.87 17.24 16.19
N LEU A 509 14.06 18.09 15.18
CA LEU A 509 13.01 18.74 14.40
C LEU A 509 13.24 18.34 12.94
N SER A 510 12.28 17.67 12.31
CA SER A 510 12.40 17.19 10.93
C SER A 510 11.19 17.56 10.09
N ASP A 511 11.44 17.86 8.81
CA ASP A 511 10.47 18.08 7.72
C ASP A 511 10.15 16.76 7.00
#